data_AF-A0A1V8TLP5-F1
#
_entry.id   AF-A0A1V8TLP5-F1
#
_cell.length_a   1.000
_cell.length_b   1.000
_cell.length_c   1.000
_cell.angle_alpha   90.00
_cell.angle_beta   90.00
_cell.angle_gamma   90.00
#
_symmetry.space_group_name_H-M   'P 1'
#
loop_
_entity.id
_entity.type
_entity.pdbx_description
1 polymer ?
#
loop_
_entity_poly.entity_id
_entity_poly.type
_entity_poly.pdbx_seq_one_letter_code
_entity_poly.pdbx_strand_id
1 'polypeptide(L)'
;MNHHGSNTNEKTGDVPADDVQELLRLVERLRGYPSNPEKDIYGANVKIEYNTFEIQWASDDSDSAADMIKEIAQEQKDEFKDVADSIDALARTFAKKDSAV
;
A
#
# COMPACT_ATOMS: atom_id res chain seq x y z
N MET A 1 -13.96 22.73 21.00
CA MET A 1 -13.40 21.37 21.17
C MET A 1 -12.81 20.97 19.83
N ASN A 2 -11.52 20.63 19.84
CA ASN A 2 -10.64 20.63 18.68
C ASN A 2 -11.04 19.60 17.60
N HIS A 3 -10.96 20.04 16.35
CA HIS A 3 -11.04 19.22 15.15
C HIS A 3 -9.87 18.22 15.11
N HIS A 4 -10.17 16.94 14.99
CA HIS A 4 -9.24 15.96 14.43
C HIS A 4 -9.99 15.22 13.32
N GLY A 5 -10.19 15.93 12.20
CA GLY A 5 -10.52 15.26 10.95
C GLY A 5 -9.27 14.48 10.55
N SER A 6 -9.35 13.16 10.55
CA SER A 6 -8.39 12.34 9.82
C SER A 6 -8.36 12.87 8.39
N ASN A 7 -7.26 13.50 8.01
CA ASN A 7 -7.03 13.92 6.62
C ASN A 7 -6.76 12.66 5.81
N THR A 8 -7.80 11.87 5.54
CA THR A 8 -7.78 10.81 4.55
C THR A 8 -7.70 11.52 3.20
N ASN A 9 -6.47 11.69 2.72
CA ASN A 9 -6.18 12.32 1.43
C ASN A 9 -6.54 11.32 0.32
N GLU A 10 -7.83 11.03 0.18
CA GLU A 10 -8.36 10.15 -0.84
C GLU A 10 -8.27 10.87 -2.17
N LYS A 11 -7.43 10.36 -3.07
CA LYS A 11 -7.17 10.93 -4.38
C LYS A 11 -7.61 9.92 -5.42
N THR A 12 -8.57 10.30 -6.25
CA THR A 12 -9.05 9.50 -7.37
C THR A 12 -8.52 10.09 -8.68
N GLY A 13 -8.10 9.23 -9.60
CA GLY A 13 -7.49 9.66 -10.86
C GLY A 13 -7.35 8.50 -11.84
N ASP A 14 -7.27 8.85 -13.12
CA ASP A 14 -7.04 7.89 -14.20
C ASP A 14 -5.54 7.67 -14.37
N VAL A 15 -5.10 6.42 -14.31
CA VAL A 15 -3.70 6.01 -14.47
C VAL A 15 -3.51 5.42 -15.89
N PRO A 16 -2.46 5.79 -16.65
CA PRO A 16 -2.12 5.20 -17.95
C PRO A 16 -1.91 3.70 -17.85
N ALA A 17 -2.10 3.00 -18.97
CA ALA A 17 -1.95 1.55 -19.02
C ALA A 17 -0.53 1.08 -18.63
N ASP A 18 0.53 1.80 -19.01
CA ASP A 18 1.92 1.50 -18.62
C ASP A 18 2.10 1.55 -17.10
N ASP A 19 1.65 2.63 -16.46
CA ASP A 19 1.73 2.81 -15.01
C ASP A 19 0.85 1.80 -14.24
N VAL A 20 -0.31 1.42 -14.79
CA VAL A 20 -1.13 0.33 -14.22
C VAL A 20 -0.39 -1.00 -14.28
N GLN A 21 0.33 -1.28 -15.39
CA GLN A 21 1.14 -2.51 -15.48
C GLN A 21 2.31 -2.50 -14.50
N GLU A 22 2.95 -1.35 -14.28
CA GLU A 22 3.97 -1.20 -13.24
C GLU A 22 3.37 -1.45 -11.85
N LEU A 23 2.21 -0.85 -11.56
CA LEU A 23 1.53 -1.02 -10.27
C LEU A 23 1.14 -2.49 -10.05
N LEU A 24 0.62 -3.18 -11.07
CA LEU A 24 0.34 -4.61 -11.01
C LEU A 24 1.60 -5.45 -10.75
N ARG A 25 2.74 -5.13 -11.38
CA ARG A 25 4.01 -5.81 -11.08
C ARG A 25 4.47 -5.59 -9.64
N LEU A 26 4.32 -4.37 -9.13
CA LEU A 26 4.65 -4.05 -7.73
C LEU A 26 3.73 -4.80 -6.76
N VAL A 27 2.42 -4.87 -7.07
CA VAL A 27 1.45 -5.68 -6.33
C VAL A 27 1.86 -7.15 -6.30
N GLU A 28 2.27 -7.70 -7.45
CA GLU A 28 2.72 -9.09 -7.55
C GLU A 28 3.98 -9.38 -6.72
N ARG A 29 4.86 -8.40 -6.51
CA ARG A 29 6.03 -8.55 -5.62
C ARG A 29 5.63 -8.63 -4.16
N LEU A 30 4.65 -7.84 -3.73
CA LEU A 30 4.10 -7.90 -2.38
C LEU A 30 3.10 -9.04 -2.20
N ARG A 31 2.67 -9.70 -3.28
CA ARG A 31 1.77 -10.84 -3.18
C ARG A 31 2.46 -12.01 -2.47
N GLY A 32 1.89 -12.44 -1.35
CA GLY A 32 2.47 -13.48 -0.50
C GLY A 32 3.42 -12.94 0.57
N TYR A 33 3.59 -11.62 0.66
CA TYR A 33 4.12 -11.00 1.85
C TYR A 33 3.09 -11.16 2.99
N PRO A 34 3.55 -11.42 4.23
CA PRO A 34 2.66 -11.56 5.38
C PRO A 34 1.87 -10.28 5.65
N SER A 35 0.65 -10.44 6.15
CA SER A 35 -0.23 -9.34 6.54
C SER A 35 -0.63 -9.47 8.01
N ASN A 36 -0.69 -8.36 8.74
CA ASN A 36 -1.09 -8.39 10.15
C ASN A 36 -1.97 -7.17 10.50
N PRO A 37 -3.22 -7.37 10.96
CA PRO A 37 -4.15 -6.29 11.29
C PRO A 37 -3.79 -5.50 12.55
N GLU A 38 -3.03 -6.12 13.47
CA GLU A 38 -2.79 -5.57 14.80
C GLU A 38 -1.39 -4.95 14.92
N LYS A 39 -0.50 -5.25 13.97
CA LYS A 39 0.90 -4.86 14.02
C LYS A 39 1.44 -4.45 12.65
N ASP A 40 2.05 -3.27 12.60
CA ASP A 40 2.94 -2.90 11.50
C ASP A 40 4.24 -3.73 11.54
N ILE A 41 4.20 -4.91 10.94
CA ILE A 41 5.33 -5.86 10.90
C ILE A 41 6.50 -5.33 10.05
N TYR A 42 6.23 -4.37 9.17
CA TYR A 42 7.20 -3.72 8.30
C TYR A 42 7.84 -2.49 8.94
N GLY A 43 7.24 -1.91 9.97
CA GLY A 43 7.74 -0.70 10.63
C GLY A 43 7.69 0.53 9.71
N ALA A 44 6.90 0.47 8.64
CA ALA A 44 6.80 1.53 7.63
C ALA A 44 5.71 2.56 7.97
N ASN A 45 4.82 2.23 8.91
CA ASN A 45 3.62 3.00 9.25
C ASN A 45 2.76 3.35 8.02
N VAL A 46 2.66 2.41 7.07
CA VAL A 46 1.90 2.52 5.83
C VAL A 46 1.00 1.30 5.71
N LYS A 47 -0.28 1.54 5.39
CA LYS A 47 -1.23 0.49 5.02
C LYS A 47 -1.37 0.46 3.50
N ILE A 48 -1.18 -0.72 2.91
CA ILE A 48 -1.36 -0.95 1.47
C ILE A 48 -2.51 -1.91 1.29
N GLU A 49 -3.44 -1.55 0.41
CA GLU A 49 -4.57 -2.38 0.03
C GLU A 49 -4.68 -2.43 -1.49
N TYR A 50 -4.70 -3.64 -2.02
CA TYR A 50 -4.86 -3.94 -3.43
C TYR A 50 -6.23 -4.58 -3.65
N ASN A 51 -7.08 -3.83 -4.34
CA ASN A 51 -8.39 -4.29 -4.79
C ASN A 51 -8.43 -4.26 -6.32
N THR A 52 -7.91 -5.31 -6.94
CA THR A 52 -8.03 -5.53 -8.38
C THR A 52 -8.99 -6.69 -8.65
N PHE A 53 -9.42 -6.86 -9.91
CA PHE A 53 -10.30 -7.96 -10.30
C PHE A 53 -9.69 -9.35 -10.03
N GLU A 54 -8.36 -9.44 -9.94
CA GLU A 54 -7.62 -10.69 -9.77
C GLU A 54 -6.95 -10.81 -8.39
N ILE A 55 -6.75 -9.70 -7.70
CA ILE A 55 -6.01 -9.64 -6.43
C ILE A 55 -6.83 -8.84 -5.43
N GLN A 56 -7.24 -9.50 -4.35
CA GLN A 56 -7.75 -8.86 -3.14
C GLN A 56 -6.77 -9.15 -2.01
N TRP A 57 -6.00 -8.15 -1.61
CA TRP A 57 -4.99 -8.29 -0.57
C TRP A 57 -4.84 -6.98 0.18
N ALA A 58 -4.77 -7.04 1.51
CA ALA A 58 -4.43 -5.90 2.35
C ALA A 58 -3.25 -6.28 3.26
N SER A 59 -2.34 -5.34 3.51
CA SER A 59 -1.24 -5.52 4.47
C SER A 59 -1.74 -5.68 5.92
N ASP A 60 -3.00 -5.31 6.14
CA ASP A 60 -3.74 -5.38 7.41
C ASP A 60 -4.71 -6.57 7.44
N ASP A 61 -4.69 -7.46 6.44
CA ASP A 61 -5.51 -8.67 6.45
C ASP A 61 -4.95 -9.70 7.43
N SER A 62 -5.81 -10.56 7.99
CA SER A 62 -5.42 -11.60 8.95
C SER A 62 -4.75 -12.77 8.24
N ASP A 63 -3.43 -12.71 8.06
CA ASP A 63 -2.66 -13.83 7.52
C ASP A 63 -2.12 -14.72 8.65
N SER A 64 -2.53 -16.00 8.67
CA SER A 64 -2.08 -16.96 9.70
C SER A 64 -0.56 -17.23 9.65
N ALA A 65 0.11 -16.91 8.54
CA ALA A 65 1.56 -16.99 8.45
C ALA A 65 2.24 -15.80 9.14
N ALA A 66 1.59 -14.65 9.28
CA ALA A 66 2.17 -13.49 9.97
C ALA A 66 2.41 -13.75 11.46
N ASP A 67 1.55 -14.53 12.12
CA ASP A 67 1.76 -14.98 13.51
C ASP A 67 2.97 -15.90 13.68
N MET A 68 3.39 -16.60 12.62
CA MET A 68 4.57 -17.47 12.64
C MET A 68 5.87 -16.71 12.37
N ILE A 69 5.79 -15.48 11.88
CA ILE A 69 6.97 -14.70 11.51
C ILE A 69 7.40 -13.85 12.70
N LYS A 70 8.40 -14.35 13.44
CA LYS A 70 9.02 -13.62 14.56
C LYS A 70 9.71 -12.32 14.11
N GLU A 71 10.31 -12.33 12.93
CA GLU A 71 11.06 -11.19 12.39
C GLU A 71 11.02 -11.22 10.86
N ILE A 72 10.61 -10.10 10.25
CA ILE A 72 10.69 -9.87 8.81
C ILE A 72 12.13 -9.41 8.50
N ALA A 73 12.76 -10.03 7.50
CA ALA A 73 14.10 -9.65 7.08
C ALA A 73 14.13 -8.17 6.64
N GLN A 74 15.21 -7.46 6.94
CA GLN A 74 15.33 -6.04 6.61
C GLN A 74 15.13 -5.78 5.11
N GLU A 75 15.65 -6.67 4.26
CA GLU A 75 15.47 -6.64 2.81
C GLU A 75 13.98 -6.62 2.40
N GLN A 76 13.11 -7.38 3.09
CA GLN A 76 11.68 -7.38 2.82
C GLN A 76 11.00 -6.10 3.29
N LYS A 77 11.48 -5.48 4.38
CA LYS A 77 10.98 -4.18 4.85
C LYS A 77 11.37 -3.07 3.89
N ASP A 78 12.61 -3.09 3.41
CA ASP A 78 13.10 -2.17 2.40
C ASP A 78 12.32 -2.34 1.09
N GLU A 79 12.05 -3.57 0.64
CA GLU A 79 11.22 -3.82 -0.55
C GLU A 79 9.77 -3.35 -0.35
N PHE A 80 9.15 -3.63 0.81
CA PHE A 80 7.81 -3.11 1.13
C PHE A 80 7.78 -1.58 1.08
N LYS A 81 8.79 -0.93 1.67
CA LYS A 81 8.90 0.53 1.69
C LYS A 81 9.11 1.11 0.29
N ASP A 82 9.94 0.49 -0.53
CA ASP A 82 10.21 0.90 -1.91
C ASP A 82 8.94 0.81 -2.77
N VAL A 83 8.18 -0.29 -2.63
CA VAL A 83 6.88 -0.44 -3.29
C VAL A 83 5.87 0.58 -2.79
N ALA A 84 5.78 0.79 -1.47
CA ALA A 84 4.90 1.78 -0.86
C ALA A 84 5.18 3.20 -1.38
N ASP A 85 6.45 3.60 -1.42
CA ASP A 85 6.89 4.92 -1.90
C ASP A 85 6.62 5.08 -3.39
N SER A 86 6.86 4.02 -4.18
CA SER A 86 6.56 3.99 -5.62
C SER A 86 5.05 4.17 -5.88
N ILE A 87 4.19 3.49 -5.12
CA ILE A 87 2.74 3.65 -5.23
C ILE A 87 2.30 5.05 -4.80
N ASP A 88 2.86 5.60 -3.72
CA ASP A 88 2.58 6.98 -3.31
C ASP A 88 3.03 7.99 -4.39
N ALA A 89 4.18 7.76 -5.02
CA ALA A 89 4.68 8.59 -6.12
C ALA A 89 3.77 8.52 -7.35
N LEU A 90 3.32 7.32 -7.74
CA LEU A 90 2.33 7.13 -8.80
C LEU A 90 1.02 7.83 -8.43
N ALA A 91 0.51 7.59 -7.22
CA ALA A 91 -0.70 8.23 -6.72
C ALA A 91 -0.57 9.76 -6.73
N ARG A 92 0.57 10.34 -6.40
CA ARG A 92 0.80 11.81 -6.50
C ARG A 92 0.85 12.32 -7.93
N THR A 93 1.37 11.52 -8.85
CA THR A 93 1.46 11.85 -10.28
C THR A 93 0.09 11.84 -10.93
N PHE A 94 -0.75 10.86 -10.60
CA PHE A 94 -2.08 10.66 -11.18
C PHE A 94 -3.22 11.26 -10.39
N ALA A 95 -2.98 11.63 -9.13
CA ALA A 95 -3.85 12.54 -8.41
C ALA A 95 -3.84 13.87 -9.15
N LYS A 96 -4.77 14.01 -10.09
CA LYS A 96 -5.26 15.31 -10.53
C LYS A 96 -5.50 16.07 -9.25
N LYS A 97 -4.88 17.25 -9.13
CA LYS A 97 -5.24 18.22 -8.12
C LYS A 97 -6.76 18.32 -8.13
N ASP A 98 -7.42 17.79 -7.11
CA ASP A 98 -8.75 18.25 -6.70
C ASP A 98 -8.55 19.64 -6.06
N SER A 99 -8.04 20.57 -6.86
CA SER A 99 -7.82 21.96 -6.52
C SER A 99 -8.23 22.78 -7.71
N ALA A 100 -9.53 22.69 -8.00
CA ALA A 100 -10.28 23.77 -8.60
C ALA A 100 -11.67 23.78 -7.95
N VAL A 101 -11.75 24.17 -6.68
CA VAL A 101 -12.75 25.13 -6.19
C VAL A 101 -12.22 25.90 -4.99
#